data_AF-A0A943PTD3-F1
#
_entry.id   AF-A0A943PTD3-F1
#
_cell.length_a   1.000
_cell.length_b   1.000
_cell.length_c   1.000
_cell.angle_alpha   90.00
_cell.angle_beta   90.00
_cell.angle_gamma   90.00
#
_symmetry.space_group_name_H-M   'P 1'
#
loop_
_entity.id
_entity.type
_entity.pdbx_description
1 polymer ?
#
loop_
_entity_poly.entity_id
_entity_poly.type
_entity_poly.pdbx_seq_one_letter_code
_entity_poly.pdbx_strand_id
1 'polypeptide(L)'
;MKTKKRMVIDLKETYQITLLFQIALIVFIISFGILSIFNKDLFIICEVLISVMMFVLAFNNQKVYKRKYMTYVYMLFGILLLVSLFI
;
A
#
# COMPACT_ATOMS: atom_id res chain seq x y z
N MET A 1 24.35 33.52 1.56
CA MET A 1 23.36 32.93 0.63
C MET A 1 23.44 31.40 0.76
N LYS A 2 22.53 30.76 1.53
CA LYS A 2 22.54 29.29 1.74
C LYS A 2 21.99 28.60 0.50
N THR A 3 22.82 27.92 -0.26
CA THR A 3 22.42 27.10 -1.41
C THR A 3 21.57 25.93 -0.92
N LYS A 4 20.27 25.97 -1.19
CA LYS A 4 19.33 24.86 -0.97
C LYS A 4 19.72 23.73 -1.93
N LYS A 5 20.56 22.80 -1.46
CA LYS A 5 20.97 21.61 -2.21
C LYS A 5 19.70 20.81 -2.52
N ARG A 6 19.26 20.77 -3.78
CA ARG A 6 18.13 19.92 -4.19
C ARG A 6 18.57 18.47 -4.00
N MET A 7 17.91 17.77 -3.09
CA MET A 7 18.10 16.34 -2.91
C MET A 7 17.55 15.66 -4.15
N VAL A 8 18.43 15.22 -5.06
CA VAL A 8 18.04 14.43 -6.23
C VAL A 8 17.81 13.02 -5.71
N ILE A 9 16.53 12.65 -5.55
CA ILE A 9 16.16 11.32 -5.09
C ILE A 9 16.36 10.36 -6.26
N ASP A 10 17.16 9.30 -6.07
CA ASP A 10 17.33 8.26 -7.08
C ASP A 10 16.02 7.44 -7.18
N LEU A 11 15.46 7.38 -8.40
CA LEU A 11 14.27 6.57 -8.71
C LEU A 11 14.46 5.11 -8.29
N LYS A 12 15.68 4.57 -8.42
CA LYS A 12 15.96 3.18 -8.05
C LYS A 12 15.85 2.95 -6.54
N GLU A 13 16.32 3.89 -5.73
CA GLU A 13 16.16 3.85 -4.27
C GLU A 13 14.68 3.96 -3.88
N THR A 14 13.92 4.85 -4.52
CA THR A 14 12.48 4.97 -4.22
C THR A 14 11.72 3.67 -4.43
N TYR A 15 12.02 2.92 -5.50
CA TYR A 15 11.38 1.65 -5.78
C TYR A 15 11.73 0.56 -4.77
N GLN A 16 12.97 0.54 -4.28
CA GLN A 16 13.36 -0.39 -3.22
C GLN A 16 12.62 -0.09 -1.92
N ILE A 17 12.48 1.19 -1.57
CA ILE A 17 11.73 1.62 -0.39
C ILE A 17 10.25 1.22 -0.50
N THR A 18 9.61 1.44 -1.65
CA THR A 18 8.21 1.08 -1.82
C THR A 18 7.97 -0.43 -1.85
N LEU A 19 8.94 -1.23 -2.33
CA LEU A 19 8.89 -2.69 -2.23
C LEU A 19 9.07 -3.17 -0.78
N LEU A 20 10.01 -2.56 -0.02
CA LEU A 20 10.18 -2.86 1.40
C LEU A 20 8.92 -2.52 2.20
N PHE A 21 8.32 -1.35 1.93
CA PHE A 21 7.07 -0.92 2.53
C PHE A 21 5.92 -1.89 2.20
N GLN A 22 5.84 -2.38 0.96
CA GLN A 22 4.87 -3.40 0.56
C GLN A 22 5.01 -4.68 1.39
N ILE A 23 6.24 -5.18 1.59
CA ILE A 23 6.50 -6.38 2.39
C ILE A 23 6.13 -6.14 3.85
N ALA A 24 6.52 -4.99 4.42
CA ALA A 24 6.16 -4.63 5.79
C ALA A 24 4.63 -4.58 5.98
N LEU A 25 3.90 -3.97 5.05
CA LEU A 25 2.44 -3.94 5.04
C LEU A 25 1.83 -5.35 5.04
N ILE A 26 2.35 -6.27 4.21
CA ILE A 26 1.89 -7.67 4.19
C ILE A 26 2.05 -8.31 5.57
N VAL A 27 3.19 -8.12 6.23
CA VAL A 27 3.42 -8.65 7.58
C VAL A 27 2.37 -8.11 8.56
N PHE A 28 2.12 -6.79 8.56
CA PHE A 28 1.09 -6.20 9.41
C PHE A 28 -0.31 -6.74 9.09
N ILE A 29 -0.70 -6.84 7.81
CA ILE A 29 -2.00 -7.37 7.40
C ILE A 29 -2.18 -8.81 7.89
N ILE A 30 -1.16 -9.66 7.77
CA ILE A 30 -1.25 -11.05 8.25
C ILE A 30 -1.38 -11.07 9.78
N SER A 31 -0.56 -10.29 10.49
CA SER A 31 -0.62 -10.21 11.96
C SER A 31 -1.98 -9.72 12.45
N PHE A 32 -2.49 -8.61 11.93
CA PHE A 32 -3.81 -8.09 12.28
C PHE A 32 -4.93 -9.02 11.81
N GLY A 33 -4.77 -9.70 10.67
CA GLY A 33 -5.73 -10.66 10.15
C GLY A 33 -5.91 -11.83 11.11
N ILE A 34 -4.81 -12.40 11.61
CA ILE A 34 -4.85 -13.46 12.63
C ILE A 34 -5.46 -12.94 13.94
N LEU A 35 -5.06 -11.75 14.40
CA LEU A 35 -5.62 -11.16 15.62
C LEU A 35 -7.12 -10.84 15.50
N SER A 36 -7.60 -10.53 14.29
CA SER A 36 -9.00 -10.20 14.05
C SER A 36 -9.97 -11.37 14.29
N ILE A 37 -9.46 -12.61 14.24
CA ILE A 37 -10.23 -13.82 14.60
C ILE A 37 -10.67 -13.77 16.07
N PHE A 38 -9.84 -13.19 16.94
CA PHE A 38 -10.10 -13.09 18.38
C PHE A 38 -10.78 -11.79 18.76
N ASN A 39 -10.50 -10.70 18.03
CA ASN A 39 -11.09 -9.40 18.27
C ASN A 39 -11.59 -8.81 16.94
N LYS A 40 -12.92 -8.83 16.76
CA LYS A 40 -13.58 -8.37 15.53
C LYS A 40 -13.33 -6.89 15.23
N ASP A 41 -13.07 -6.05 16.24
CA ASP A 41 -12.79 -4.63 16.01
C ASP A 41 -11.48 -4.42 15.25
N LEU A 42 -10.55 -5.38 15.34
CA LEU A 42 -9.30 -5.36 14.57
C LEU A 42 -9.51 -5.68 13.08
N PHE A 43 -10.66 -6.23 12.71
CA PHE A 43 -10.98 -6.51 11.31
C PHE A 43 -11.03 -5.22 10.48
N ILE A 44 -11.60 -4.14 11.04
CA ILE A 44 -11.66 -2.82 10.41
C ILE A 44 -10.24 -2.29 10.13
N ILE A 45 -9.31 -2.45 11.09
CA ILE A 45 -7.91 -2.08 10.90
C ILE A 45 -7.30 -2.88 9.74
N CYS A 46 -7.63 -4.16 9.66
CA CYS A 46 -7.19 -5.05 8.60
C CYS A 46 -7.70 -4.60 7.21
N GLU A 47 -8.97 -4.22 7.08
CA GLU A 47 -9.55 -3.70 5.83
C GLU A 47 -8.86 -2.41 5.38
N VAL A 48 -8.60 -1.48 6.31
CA VAL A 48 -7.84 -0.25 6.02
C VAL A 48 -6.44 -0.58 5.53
N LEU A 49 -5.73 -1.49 6.20
CA LEU A 49 -4.38 -1.90 5.78
C LEU A 49 -4.38 -2.56 4.40
N ILE A 50 -5.36 -3.41 4.09
CA ILE A 50 -5.51 -4.03 2.77
C ILE A 50 -5.80 -2.97 1.71
N SER A 51 -6.66 -1.99 1.99
CA SER A 51 -6.92 -0.89 1.05
C SER A 51 -5.65 -0.09 0.75
N VAL A 52 -4.88 0.29 1.77
CA VAL A 52 -3.58 0.96 1.60
C VAL A 52 -2.62 0.10 0.76
N MET A 53 -2.58 -1.21 1.04
CA MET A 53 -1.77 -2.17 0.29
C MET A 53 -2.16 -2.23 -1.20
N MET A 54 -3.46 -2.12 -1.54
CA MET A 54 -3.90 -2.05 -2.93
C MET A 54 -3.35 -0.82 -3.65
N PHE A 55 -3.30 0.35 -3.00
CA PHE A 55 -2.68 1.53 -3.60
C PHE A 55 -1.17 1.39 -3.76
N VAL A 56 -0.48 0.76 -2.80
CA VAL A 56 0.96 0.45 -2.91
C VAL A 56 1.21 -0.52 -4.06
N LEU A 57 0.40 -1.56 -4.22
CA LEU A 57 0.45 -2.48 -5.35
C LEU A 57 0.18 -1.74 -6.67
N ALA A 58 -0.81 -0.85 -6.73
CA ALA A 58 -1.09 -0.06 -7.92
C ALA A 58 0.12 0.79 -8.32
N PHE A 59 0.74 1.48 -7.36
CA PHE A 59 1.95 2.29 -7.55
C PHE A 59 3.13 1.44 -8.02
N ASN A 60 3.47 0.37 -7.31
CA ASN A 60 4.58 -0.51 -7.66
C ASN A 60 4.35 -1.16 -9.02
N ASN A 61 3.12 -1.58 -9.31
CA ASN A 61 2.77 -2.20 -10.57
C ASN A 61 2.83 -1.22 -11.76
N GLN A 62 2.56 0.07 -11.54
CA GLN A 62 2.71 1.12 -12.55
C GLN A 62 4.18 1.53 -12.75
N LYS A 63 4.94 1.73 -11.66
CA LYS A 63 6.28 2.34 -11.68
C LYS A 63 7.42 1.34 -11.77
N VAL A 64 7.30 0.22 -11.08
CA VAL A 64 8.32 -0.84 -11.04
C VAL A 64 8.07 -1.87 -12.14
N TYR A 65 6.86 -2.46 -12.16
CA TYR A 65 6.54 -3.55 -13.09
C TYR A 65 5.98 -3.09 -14.45
N LYS A 66 5.59 -1.82 -14.59
CA LYS A 66 5.05 -1.20 -15.81
C LYS A 66 3.82 -1.89 -16.41
N ARG A 67 2.98 -2.56 -15.60
CA ARG A 67 1.78 -3.29 -16.05
C ARG A 67 0.51 -2.47 -15.85
N LYS A 68 0.01 -1.79 -16.89
CA LYS A 68 -1.12 -0.85 -16.73
C LYS A 68 -2.44 -1.47 -16.27
N TYR A 69 -2.80 -2.66 -16.77
CA TYR A 69 -4.10 -3.28 -16.47
C TYR A 69 -4.31 -3.57 -14.98
N MET A 70 -3.34 -4.24 -14.35
CA MET A 70 -3.43 -4.59 -12.93
C MET A 70 -3.41 -3.34 -12.02
N THR A 71 -2.81 -2.23 -12.45
CA THR A 71 -2.84 -0.98 -11.70
C THR A 71 -4.27 -0.45 -11.52
N TYR A 72 -5.09 -0.48 -12.57
CA TYR A 72 -6.50 -0.07 -12.47
C TYR A 72 -7.31 -1.01 -11.58
N VAL A 73 -7.05 -2.32 -11.68
CA VAL A 73 -7.69 -3.32 -10.83
C VAL A 73 -7.40 -3.03 -9.35
N TYR A 74 -6.13 -2.84 -9.00
CA TYR A 74 -5.75 -2.53 -7.61
C TYR A 74 -6.34 -1.20 -7.13
N MET A 75 -6.34 -0.14 -7.94
CA MET A 75 -6.98 1.12 -7.55
C MET A 75 -8.48 0.95 -7.30
N LEU A 76 -9.19 0.21 -8.15
CA LEU A 76 -10.61 -0.05 -7.99
C LEU A 76 -10.89 -0.80 -6.68
N PHE A 77 -10.17 -1.88 -6.41
CA PHE A 77 -10.34 -2.64 -5.16
C PHE A 77 -9.97 -1.82 -3.92
N GLY A 78 -8.93 -0.99 -3.99
CA GLY A 78 -8.57 -0.09 -2.90
C GLY A 78 -9.70 0.89 -2.55
N ILE A 79 -10.34 1.48 -3.57
CA ILE A 79 -11.48 2.38 -3.39
C ILE A 79 -12.71 1.63 -2.86
N LEU A 80 -13.05 0.46 -3.44
CA LEU A 80 -14.20 -0.33 -3.00
C LEU A 80 -14.07 -0.73 -1.52
N LEU A 81 -12.87 -1.12 -1.08
CA LEU A 81 -12.60 -1.43 0.33
C LEU A 81 -12.70 -0.19 1.24
N LEU A 82 -12.35 1.01 0.77
CA LEU A 82 -12.58 2.22 1.56
C LEU A 82 -14.07 2.54 1.66
N VAL A 83 -14.82 2.35 0.59
CA VAL A 83 -16.26 2.60 0.58
C VAL A 83 -17.00 1.61 1.48
N SER A 84 -16.57 0.35 1.54
CA SER A 84 -17.18 -0.65 2.43
C SER A 84 -17.05 -0.32 3.90
N LEU A 85 -16.10 0.53 4.31
CA LEU A 85 -15.97 0.99 5.70
C LEU A 85 -17.15 1.89 6.15
N PHE A 86 -17.93 2.42 5.21
CA PHE A 86 -19.04 3.34 5.48
C PHE A 86 -20.42 2.71 5.24
N ILE A 87 -20.47 1.44 4.87
CA ILE A 87 -21.70 0.68 4.59
C ILE A 87 -21.91 -0.32 5.72
#